data_AF-A0A2S7JHW2-F1
#
_entry.id   AF-A0A2S7JHW2-F1
#
_cell.length_a   1.000
_cell.length_b   1.000
_cell.length_c   1.000
_cell.angle_alpha   90.00
_cell.angle_beta   90.00
_cell.angle_gamma   90.00
#
_symmetry.space_group_name_H-M   'P 1'
#
loop_
_entity.id
_entity.type
_entity.pdbx_description
1 polymer ?
#
loop_
_entity_poly.entity_id
_entity_poly.type
_entity_poly.pdbx_seq_one_letter_code
_entity_poly.pdbx_strand_id
1 'polypeptide(L)'
;MIKHLQLKNLKAWRDSGSVRLAPVTMLLGSNSSGKSTLLQSLLLLKQTAAAPDRTVHLNLGGDEANDLVSLGDFDAVLAHGTVAPRQFEIVLEFERPEGERVRQGRFACSYGQTASGAVVVQALSLSTVAREFRAVRRERGAYAVWVDGEPRPRDKGPHLAPERSIAFSAEAIALLGPDGAHLQDLSLALRRELEAIVYLGPLRQRPARDQVWNKGGSGSVGAEGQQAINALLSDALQPGAGQGAVLRSVSAGLQRMGLADRIEVRQLGRSSRYELLVHKDGVAANLRDVGVGVAQVLPVLTVAYSVPPGSTVLLEEPEIHLHPLAQAVLAELFADVQAFTQRVMAGSVQTKAQAAKAPAGGGGSGVGLDLLPWPKVDFSKFGPVERKELGRIKKISGANLTRNAVVIPAVTNHDDADITDLEAFRVQLNKENEKSGIKVTMLAFLIKACVAALKKFPDFNSSLDGDSLVYKQYFHIGFAADTPNGLVVPVLKDADKKGIFQISQEMSELAKKARDGKLGPADMSGACFTISSLGGIGGRYFTPIINAPEVAILGVYKSQMEPVWDGQQFVPRLMLPLSLTWNHRVIDGAAAARFNAYLGQILGDFRRVLL
;
A
#
# COMPACT_ATOMS: atom_id res chain seq x y z
N MET A 1 -3.41 24.05 3.60
CA MET A 1 -2.63 22.81 3.37
C MET A 1 -1.18 23.03 3.79
N ILE A 2 -0.65 22.10 4.59
CA ILE A 2 0.78 22.01 4.93
C ILE A 2 1.56 21.55 3.69
N LYS A 3 2.62 22.27 3.33
CA LYS A 3 3.44 22.06 2.13
C LYS A 3 4.82 21.47 2.44
N HIS A 4 5.39 21.84 3.58
CA HIS A 4 6.70 21.36 3.99
C HIS A 4 6.70 21.01 5.47
N LEU A 5 7.48 19.98 5.82
CA LEU A 5 7.75 19.55 7.18
C LEU A 5 9.25 19.27 7.33
N GLN A 6 9.86 19.78 8.39
CA GLN A 6 11.23 19.44 8.77
C GLN A 6 11.28 19.12 10.25
N LEU A 7 11.96 18.03 10.58
CA LEU A 7 12.19 17.54 11.93
C LEU A 7 13.69 17.53 12.20
N LYS A 8 14.11 18.11 13.32
CA LYS A 8 15.49 18.01 13.79
C LYS A 8 15.52 17.37 15.16
N ASN A 9 16.37 16.36 15.29
CA ASN A 9 16.63 15.65 16.52
C ASN A 9 15.38 15.02 17.19
N LEU A 10 14.45 14.51 16.38
CA LEU A 10 13.18 13.91 16.82
C LEU A 10 13.12 12.42 16.44
N LYS A 11 13.14 11.53 17.43
CA LYS A 11 13.08 10.05 17.32
C LYS A 11 14.07 9.48 16.30
N ALA A 12 13.59 9.02 15.14
CA ALA A 12 14.43 8.45 14.10
C ALA A 12 15.22 9.51 13.30
N TRP A 13 14.85 10.78 13.39
CA TRP A 13 15.38 11.85 12.56
C TRP A 13 16.39 12.73 13.30
N ARG A 14 17.66 12.69 12.88
CA ARG A 14 18.65 13.70 13.30
C ARG A 14 18.39 15.03 12.60
N ASP A 15 18.19 14.99 11.28
CA ASP A 15 17.62 16.06 10.47
C ASP A 15 16.92 15.39 9.29
N SER A 16 15.63 15.67 9.09
CA SER A 16 14.88 15.14 7.94
C SER A 16 15.15 15.93 6.65
N GLY A 17 15.79 17.09 6.74
CA GLY A 17 15.70 18.13 5.71
C GLY A 17 14.26 18.61 5.54
N SER A 18 14.02 19.47 4.53
CA SER A 18 12.67 19.89 4.17
C SER A 18 11.97 18.81 3.36
N VAL A 19 11.01 18.11 3.99
CA VAL A 19 10.14 17.12 3.35
C VAL A 19 8.96 17.84 2.70
N ARG A 20 8.87 17.77 1.38
CA ARG A 20 7.74 18.33 0.62
C ARG A 20 6.52 17.42 0.72
N LEU A 21 5.37 18.00 1.08
CA LEU A 21 4.07 17.35 1.10
C LEU A 21 3.26 17.78 -0.13
N ALA A 22 2.96 16.82 -1.00
CA ALA A 22 2.05 16.98 -2.13
C ALA A 22 0.61 16.67 -1.70
N PRO A 23 -0.42 17.02 -2.51
CA PRO A 23 -1.82 16.76 -2.17
C PRO A 23 -2.13 15.29 -1.82
N VAL A 24 -1.44 14.36 -2.46
CA VAL A 24 -1.33 12.96 -2.02
C VAL A 24 0.14 12.69 -1.77
N THR A 25 0.49 12.29 -0.55
CA THR A 25 1.86 11.95 -0.16
C THR A 25 1.86 10.55 0.45
N MET A 26 2.62 9.64 -0.15
CA MET A 26 2.82 8.28 0.38
C MET A 26 4.19 8.19 1.07
N LEU A 27 4.20 7.74 2.32
CA LEU A 27 5.43 7.49 3.07
C LEU A 27 5.75 5.99 3.02
N LEU A 28 6.78 5.61 2.26
CA LEU A 28 7.21 4.23 2.07
C LEU A 28 8.62 4.01 2.64
N GLY A 29 8.91 2.81 3.14
CA GLY A 29 10.22 2.47 3.70
C GLY A 29 10.15 1.31 4.70
N SER A 30 11.31 0.81 5.11
CA SER A 30 11.43 -0.28 6.09
C SER A 30 10.83 0.08 7.46
N ASN A 31 10.53 -0.94 8.26
CA ASN A 31 10.10 -0.72 9.64
C ASN A 31 11.15 0.09 10.40
N SER A 32 10.69 0.97 11.29
CA SER A 32 11.54 1.88 12.09
C SER A 32 12.32 2.93 11.29
N SER A 33 12.02 3.15 10.00
CA SER A 33 12.67 4.20 9.18
C SER A 33 12.21 5.63 9.50
N GLY A 34 11.36 5.84 10.51
CA GLY A 34 10.86 7.16 10.90
C GLY A 34 9.60 7.66 10.20
N LYS A 35 8.87 6.79 9.47
CA LYS A 35 7.60 7.15 8.79
C LYS A 35 6.55 7.69 9.75
N SER A 36 6.20 6.92 10.79
CA SER A 36 5.21 7.34 11.78
C SER A 36 5.68 8.58 12.55
N THR A 37 6.99 8.81 12.71
CA THR A 37 7.51 10.03 13.36
C THR A 37 7.07 11.31 12.61
N LEU A 38 7.03 11.28 11.28
CA LEU A 38 6.55 12.43 10.48
C LEU A 38 5.08 12.71 10.80
N LEU A 39 4.22 11.69 10.81
CA LEU A 39 2.80 11.85 11.13
C LEU A 39 2.60 12.30 12.59
N GLN A 40 3.27 11.62 13.53
CA GLN A 40 3.20 11.90 14.97
C GLN A 40 3.60 13.33 15.31
N SER A 41 4.56 13.94 14.59
CA SER A 41 4.93 15.34 14.81
C SER A 41 3.78 16.33 14.55
N LEU A 42 2.95 16.06 13.54
CA LEU A 42 1.76 16.87 13.26
C LEU A 42 0.66 16.61 14.29
N LEU A 43 0.52 15.36 14.75
CA LEU A 43 -0.44 14.98 15.79
C LEU A 43 -0.09 15.63 17.14
N LEU A 44 1.20 15.69 17.51
CA LEU A 44 1.67 16.43 18.67
C LEU A 44 1.26 17.91 18.62
N LEU A 45 1.50 18.58 17.48
CA LEU A 45 1.11 19.98 17.31
C LEU A 45 -0.41 20.15 17.39
N LYS A 46 -1.17 19.25 16.78
CA LYS A 46 -2.64 19.26 16.82
C LYS A 46 -3.18 19.09 18.25
N GLN A 47 -2.74 18.08 18.98
CA GLN A 47 -3.22 17.85 20.35
C GLN A 47 -2.76 18.96 21.30
N THR A 48 -1.59 19.55 21.07
CA THR A 48 -1.12 20.72 21.81
C THR A 48 -1.98 21.95 21.51
N ALA A 49 -2.33 22.20 20.25
CA ALA A 49 -3.22 23.29 19.86
C ALA A 49 -4.62 23.16 20.50
N ALA A 50 -5.09 21.93 20.64
CA ALA A 50 -6.38 21.58 21.24
C ALA A 50 -6.36 21.53 22.78
N ALA A 51 -5.18 21.52 23.42
CA ALA A 51 -5.05 21.41 24.87
C ALA A 51 -5.87 22.51 25.58
N PRO A 52 -6.70 22.20 26.59
CA PRO A 52 -7.48 23.22 27.29
C PRO A 52 -6.58 24.27 27.95
N ASP A 53 -5.51 23.82 28.59
CA ASP A 53 -4.48 24.66 29.18
C ASP A 53 -3.63 25.33 28.10
N ARG A 54 -3.55 26.66 28.14
CA ARG A 54 -2.75 27.46 27.20
C ARG A 54 -1.26 27.47 27.54
N THR A 55 -0.92 27.17 28.79
CA THR A 55 0.45 27.22 29.31
C THR A 55 1.25 25.97 28.96
N VAL A 56 0.59 24.89 28.52
CA VAL A 56 1.26 23.71 27.98
C VAL A 56 2.06 24.13 26.75
N HIS A 57 3.37 23.94 26.80
CA HIS A 57 4.24 24.25 25.65
C HIS A 57 4.16 23.17 24.57
N LEU A 58 4.14 21.89 24.95
CA LEU A 58 3.93 20.76 24.04
C LEU A 58 3.33 19.60 24.82
N ASN A 59 2.21 19.07 24.34
CA ASN A 59 1.58 17.89 24.89
C ASN A 59 2.20 16.64 24.25
N LEU A 60 3.01 15.89 25.02
CA LEU A 60 3.64 14.63 24.57
C LEU A 60 2.74 13.39 24.77
N GLY A 61 1.57 13.55 25.39
CA GLY A 61 0.68 12.46 25.77
C GLY A 61 0.44 12.36 27.27
N GLY A 62 -0.38 11.39 27.66
CA GLY A 62 -0.69 11.05 29.06
C GLY A 62 -2.18 10.98 29.36
N ASP A 63 -3.03 11.54 28.49
CA ASP A 63 -4.48 11.42 28.55
C ASP A 63 -4.96 10.50 27.41
N GLU A 64 -5.00 9.19 27.70
CA GLU A 64 -5.39 8.16 26.73
C GLU A 64 -6.79 8.38 26.11
N ALA A 65 -7.66 9.17 26.76
CA ALA A 65 -9.00 9.44 26.25
C ALA A 65 -9.03 10.54 25.18
N ASN A 66 -8.11 11.51 25.24
CA ASN A 66 -8.14 12.72 24.41
C ASN A 66 -6.91 12.89 23.50
N ASP A 67 -5.78 12.29 23.86
CA ASP A 67 -4.54 12.42 23.09
C ASP A 67 -4.56 11.54 21.85
N LEU A 68 -4.09 12.09 20.73
CA LEU A 68 -3.97 11.37 19.47
C LEU A 68 -2.72 10.49 19.43
N VAL A 69 -1.66 10.95 20.12
CA VAL A 69 -0.41 10.23 20.30
C VAL A 69 0.09 10.38 21.72
N SER A 70 0.68 9.30 22.24
CA SER A 70 1.45 9.30 23.48
C SER A 70 2.86 8.83 23.17
N LEU A 71 3.83 9.74 23.30
CA LEU A 71 5.23 9.47 22.97
C LEU A 71 6.12 9.29 24.21
N GLY A 72 5.53 9.32 25.40
CA GLY A 72 6.25 9.18 26.67
C GLY A 72 6.90 10.48 27.11
N ASP A 73 8.12 10.38 27.63
CA ASP A 73 8.86 11.52 28.17
C ASP A 73 9.66 12.27 27.09
N PHE A 74 10.35 13.33 27.52
CA PHE A 74 11.16 14.16 26.62
C PHE A 74 12.36 13.39 26.02
N ASP A 75 12.89 12.38 26.72
CA ASP A 75 14.00 11.56 26.23
C ASP A 75 13.56 10.60 25.13
N ALA A 76 12.37 10.02 25.27
CA ALA A 76 11.78 9.12 24.30
C ALA A 76 11.52 9.79 22.94
N VAL A 77 11.37 11.12 22.91
CA VAL A 77 11.17 11.88 21.67
C VAL A 77 12.46 12.40 21.04
N LEU A 78 13.58 12.46 21.77
CA LEU A 78 14.86 12.87 21.21
C LEU A 78 15.41 11.81 20.26
N ALA A 79 16.26 12.24 19.32
CA ALA A 79 16.96 11.27 18.49
C ALA A 79 17.93 10.40 19.30
N HIS A 80 18.04 9.12 18.95
CA HIS A 80 18.90 8.21 19.70
C HIS A 80 20.36 8.71 19.75
N GLY A 81 20.91 8.75 20.96
CA GLY A 81 22.29 9.20 21.20
C GLY A 81 22.47 10.72 21.26
N THR A 82 21.40 11.52 21.37
CA THR A 82 21.53 12.95 21.69
C THR A 82 22.08 13.13 23.10
N VAL A 83 23.25 13.76 23.21
CA VAL A 83 23.87 14.09 24.51
C VAL A 83 23.61 15.56 24.88
N ALA A 84 23.90 16.49 23.97
CA ALA A 84 23.61 17.92 24.14
C ALA A 84 23.66 18.67 22.77
N PRO A 85 22.91 19.78 22.60
CA PRO A 85 21.83 20.23 23.47
C PRO A 85 20.62 19.27 23.41
N ARG A 86 19.96 19.06 24.55
CA ARG A 86 18.76 18.23 24.67
C ARG A 86 17.54 18.99 24.14
N GLN A 87 17.48 19.15 22.83
CA GLN A 87 16.46 19.92 22.14
C GLN A 87 16.07 19.23 20.84
N PHE A 88 14.83 19.43 20.39
CA PHE A 88 14.39 19.05 19.05
C PHE A 88 13.59 20.19 18.42
N GLU A 89 13.45 20.18 17.10
CA GLU A 89 12.77 21.23 16.36
C GLU A 89 11.74 20.63 15.40
N ILE A 90 10.57 21.27 15.33
CA ILE A 90 9.55 21.00 14.31
C ILE A 90 9.36 22.29 13.51
N VAL A 91 9.50 22.17 12.19
CA VAL A 91 9.29 23.27 11.25
C VAL A 91 8.23 22.85 10.25
N LEU A 92 7.27 23.71 9.97
CA LEU A 92 6.25 23.49 8.95
C LEU A 92 5.99 24.76 8.14
N GLU A 93 5.65 24.57 6.88
CA GLU A 93 5.17 25.65 6.00
C GLU A 93 3.79 25.28 5.48
N PHE A 94 2.90 26.25 5.40
CA PHE A 94 1.53 26.04 4.95
C PHE A 94 1.07 27.12 3.98
N GLU A 95 0.13 26.74 3.13
CA GLU A 95 -0.52 27.60 2.15
C GLU A 95 -2.04 27.45 2.23
N ARG A 96 -2.77 28.56 2.20
CA ARG A 96 -4.22 28.65 2.34
C ARG A 96 -4.85 29.18 1.04
N PRO A 97 -6.14 28.93 0.80
CA PRO A 97 -6.84 29.39 -0.40
C PRO A 97 -6.78 30.91 -0.62
N GLU A 98 -7.00 31.33 -1.86
CA GLU A 98 -7.06 32.73 -2.25
C GLU A 98 -8.22 33.46 -1.53
N GLY A 99 -7.97 34.66 -1.01
CA GLY A 99 -8.94 35.45 -0.23
C GLY A 99 -8.81 35.33 1.30
N GLU A 100 -8.01 34.39 1.81
CA GLU A 100 -7.65 34.34 3.24
C GLU A 100 -6.64 35.43 3.61
N ARG A 101 -6.76 36.01 4.82
CA ARG A 101 -5.86 37.08 5.30
C ARG A 101 -4.39 36.65 5.30
N VAL A 102 -4.14 35.38 5.63
CA VAL A 102 -2.81 34.77 5.61
C VAL A 102 -2.81 33.69 4.56
N ARG A 103 -2.20 34.00 3.41
CA ARG A 103 -2.08 33.06 2.29
C ARG A 103 -1.00 32.02 2.51
N GLN A 104 0.16 32.42 3.04
CA GLN A 104 1.30 31.53 3.28
C GLN A 104 1.96 31.87 4.62
N GLY A 105 2.39 30.85 5.34
CA GLY A 105 3.05 31.00 6.62
C GLY A 105 4.05 29.90 6.91
N ARG A 106 5.04 30.22 7.73
CA ARG A 106 6.06 29.29 8.25
C ARG A 106 6.02 29.32 9.76
N PHE A 107 6.08 28.13 10.36
CA PHE A 107 6.23 27.91 11.78
C PHE A 107 7.52 27.13 12.01
N ALA A 108 8.30 27.53 13.01
CA ALA A 108 9.44 26.79 13.50
C ALA A 108 9.46 26.89 15.03
N CYS A 109 9.42 25.75 15.72
CA CYS A 109 9.49 25.72 17.17
C CYS A 109 10.54 24.70 17.62
N SER A 110 11.48 25.17 18.44
CA SER A 110 12.42 24.33 19.15
C SER A 110 11.95 24.10 20.58
N TYR A 111 12.05 22.87 21.03
CA TYR A 111 11.62 22.42 22.35
C TYR A 111 12.82 21.94 23.14
N GLY A 112 12.79 22.15 24.44
CA GLY A 112 13.75 21.64 25.40
C GLY A 112 13.04 21.18 26.66
N GLN A 113 13.83 20.87 27.68
CA GLN A 113 13.33 20.43 28.97
C GLN A 113 13.83 21.34 30.09
N THR A 114 13.01 21.58 31.11
CA THR A 114 13.46 22.20 32.36
C THR A 114 14.19 21.18 33.24
N ALA A 115 14.87 21.66 34.29
CA ALA A 115 15.43 20.79 35.32
C ALA A 115 14.36 19.95 36.05
N SER A 116 13.11 20.42 36.08
CA SER A 116 11.96 19.68 36.64
C SER A 116 11.35 18.67 35.67
N GLY A 117 11.91 18.51 34.46
CA GLY A 117 11.44 17.56 33.46
C GLY A 117 10.33 18.08 32.54
N ALA A 118 9.83 19.29 32.74
CA ALA A 118 8.74 19.87 31.94
C ALA A 118 9.23 20.29 30.54
N VAL A 119 8.42 20.02 29.52
CA VAL A 119 8.70 20.45 28.15
C VAL A 119 8.46 21.96 28.03
N VAL A 120 9.39 22.66 27.39
CA VAL A 120 9.35 24.12 27.22
C VAL A 120 9.79 24.51 25.82
N VAL A 121 9.19 25.57 25.30
CA VAL A 121 9.64 26.21 24.06
C VAL A 121 10.99 26.88 24.32
N GLN A 122 11.98 26.61 23.49
CA GLN A 122 13.28 27.27 23.52
C GLN A 122 13.31 28.44 22.55
N ALA A 123 12.73 28.26 21.37
CA ALA A 123 12.45 29.34 20.43
C ALA A 123 11.20 29.02 19.62
N LEU A 124 10.35 30.01 19.41
CA LEU A 124 9.24 29.99 18.46
C LEU A 124 9.49 31.07 17.40
N SER A 125 9.45 30.70 16.12
CA SER A 125 9.39 31.61 15.00
C SER A 125 8.11 31.38 14.20
N LEU A 126 7.39 32.47 13.96
CA LEU A 126 6.23 32.52 13.06
C LEU A 126 6.51 33.57 11.99
N SER A 127 6.43 33.21 10.71
CA SER A 127 6.68 34.17 9.63
C SER A 127 5.71 34.04 8.46
N THR A 128 5.59 35.14 7.74
CA THR A 128 5.03 35.22 6.38
C THR A 128 6.14 35.67 5.43
N VAL A 129 5.82 35.87 4.15
CA VAL A 129 6.74 36.52 3.21
C VAL A 129 7.12 37.95 3.59
N ALA A 130 6.32 38.63 4.42
CA ALA A 130 6.50 40.04 4.75
C ALA A 130 7.15 40.29 6.11
N ARG A 131 6.91 39.42 7.08
CA ARG A 131 7.31 39.60 8.49
C ARG A 131 7.73 38.29 9.13
N GLU A 132 8.72 38.35 10.01
CA GLU A 132 9.09 37.27 10.94
C GLU A 132 8.92 37.72 12.39
N PHE A 133 8.38 36.86 13.23
CA PHE A 133 8.20 37.07 14.66
C PHE A 133 8.92 35.97 15.42
N ARG A 134 9.74 36.33 16.41
CA ARG A 134 10.50 35.35 17.21
C ARG A 134 10.32 35.56 18.70
N ALA A 135 9.99 34.50 19.43
CA ALA A 135 10.04 34.45 20.88
C ALA A 135 11.14 33.46 21.29
N VAL A 136 12.16 33.92 22.02
CA VAL A 136 13.29 33.08 22.44
C VAL A 136 13.37 33.06 23.95
N ARG A 137 13.44 31.85 24.51
CA ARG A 137 13.57 31.62 25.94
C ARG A 137 14.93 32.13 26.45
N ARG A 138 14.90 32.74 27.62
CA ARG A 138 16.04 33.28 28.36
C ARG A 138 16.06 32.67 29.77
N GLU A 139 17.02 33.10 30.57
CA GLU A 139 17.14 32.69 31.96
C GLU A 139 15.85 32.91 32.75
N ARG A 140 15.64 32.09 33.78
CA ARG A 140 14.49 32.15 34.70
C ARG A 140 13.12 32.10 34.00
N GLY A 141 13.05 31.47 32.83
CA GLY A 141 11.80 31.29 32.08
C GLY A 141 11.25 32.54 31.41
N ALA A 142 12.01 33.64 31.37
CA ALA A 142 11.64 34.82 30.60
C ALA A 142 11.73 34.53 29.10
N TYR A 143 10.88 35.15 28.30
CA TYR A 143 10.97 35.14 26.85
C TYR A 143 11.25 36.55 26.35
N ALA A 144 12.08 36.65 25.33
CA ALA A 144 12.34 37.90 24.64
C ALA A 144 11.72 37.82 23.23
N VAL A 145 11.16 38.93 22.76
CA VAL A 145 10.39 38.99 21.50
C VAL A 145 11.09 39.88 20.48
N TRP A 146 11.20 39.41 19.24
CA TRP A 146 11.76 40.15 18.09
C TRP A 146 10.77 40.20 16.94
N VAL A 147 10.86 41.27 16.16
CA VAL A 147 10.26 41.37 14.82
C VAL A 147 11.40 41.48 13.81
N ASP A 148 11.33 40.69 12.75
CA ASP A 148 12.28 40.63 11.66
C ASP A 148 13.74 40.46 12.15
N GLY A 149 14.67 41.19 11.53
CA GLY A 149 16.09 41.20 11.83
C GLY A 149 16.52 42.22 12.90
N GLU A 150 15.60 42.68 13.76
CA GLU A 150 15.93 43.71 14.75
C GLU A 150 17.09 43.29 15.68
N PRO A 151 18.03 44.20 15.98
CA PRO A 151 19.23 43.87 16.75
C PRO A 151 18.95 43.67 18.25
N ARG A 152 17.82 44.19 18.75
CA ARG A 152 17.41 44.11 20.16
C ARG A 152 15.96 43.61 20.25
N PRO A 153 15.60 42.86 21.30
CA PRO A 153 14.22 42.46 21.50
C PRO A 153 13.35 43.69 21.80
N ARG A 154 12.08 43.62 21.39
CA ARG A 154 11.06 44.62 21.73
C ARG A 154 10.80 44.67 23.23
N ASP A 155 10.76 43.50 23.87
CA ASP A 155 10.72 43.38 25.32
C ASP A 155 11.17 41.97 25.77
N LYS A 156 11.36 41.78 27.07
CA LYS A 156 11.71 40.52 27.72
C LYS A 156 10.98 40.35 29.06
N GLY A 157 10.26 39.25 29.20
CA GLY A 157 9.63 38.88 30.48
C GLY A 157 9.00 37.48 30.48
N PRO A 158 8.68 36.91 31.65
CA PRO A 158 7.96 35.63 31.74
C PRO A 158 6.54 35.67 31.14
N HIS A 159 5.88 36.83 31.17
CA HIS A 159 4.55 37.05 30.59
C HIS A 159 4.54 36.99 29.04
N LEU A 160 5.72 36.97 28.41
CA LEU A 160 5.87 36.82 26.95
C LEU A 160 6.02 35.36 26.51
N ALA A 161 5.74 34.40 27.40
CA ALA A 161 5.84 32.98 27.09
C ALA A 161 4.85 32.56 25.99
N PRO A 162 5.28 31.78 24.98
CA PRO A 162 4.38 31.25 23.96
C PRO A 162 3.27 30.38 24.52
N GLU A 163 2.09 30.44 23.92
CA GLU A 163 0.92 29.61 24.26
C GLU A 163 0.83 28.40 23.32
N ARG A 164 0.74 27.19 23.89
CA ARG A 164 0.58 25.92 23.11
C ARG A 164 1.65 25.70 22.05
N SER A 165 2.79 26.38 22.17
CA SER A 165 3.84 26.55 21.16
C SER A 165 3.44 27.10 19.80
N ILE A 166 2.16 27.29 19.50
CA ILE A 166 1.69 27.70 18.17
C ILE A 166 1.30 29.18 18.09
N ALA A 167 1.31 29.88 19.23
CA ALA A 167 0.95 31.29 19.32
C ALA A 167 1.84 32.03 20.32
N PHE A 168 1.95 33.34 20.15
CA PHE A 168 2.54 34.24 21.14
C PHE A 168 1.48 34.60 22.19
N SER A 169 1.90 34.98 23.41
CA SER A 169 0.97 35.40 24.45
C SER A 169 0.19 36.65 24.06
N ALA A 170 -0.97 36.85 24.69
CA ALA A 170 -1.77 38.06 24.50
C ALA A 170 -0.96 39.34 24.80
N GLU A 171 -0.09 39.31 25.81
CA GLU A 171 0.80 40.41 26.19
C GLU A 171 1.86 40.68 25.10
N ALA A 172 2.44 39.62 24.53
CA ALA A 172 3.39 39.76 23.43
C ALA A 172 2.70 40.31 22.17
N ILE A 173 1.47 39.93 21.88
CA ILE A 173 0.69 40.48 20.77
C ILE A 173 0.40 41.97 21.01
N ALA A 174 -0.04 42.34 22.22
CA ALA A 174 -0.34 43.73 22.58
C ALA A 174 0.91 44.63 22.49
N LEU A 175 2.07 44.13 22.92
CA LEU A 175 3.36 44.82 22.83
C LEU A 175 3.73 45.22 21.39
N LEU A 176 3.36 44.39 20.40
CA LEU A 176 3.73 44.57 19.00
C LEU A 176 2.81 45.53 18.22
N GLY A 177 1.74 46.03 18.83
CA GLY A 177 0.84 47.01 18.21
C GLY A 177 0.28 46.52 16.86
N PRO A 178 0.43 47.28 15.75
CA PRO A 178 -0.06 46.86 14.43
C PRO A 178 0.54 45.54 13.93
N ASP A 179 1.82 45.28 14.20
CA ASP A 179 2.45 44.02 13.82
C ASP A 179 1.90 42.83 14.64
N GLY A 180 1.39 43.10 15.85
CA GLY A 180 0.68 42.13 16.68
C GLY A 180 -0.60 41.60 16.03
N ALA A 181 -1.34 42.44 15.29
CA ALA A 181 -2.53 42.00 14.56
C ALA A 181 -2.18 40.99 13.45
N HIS A 182 -1.09 41.21 12.72
CA HIS A 182 -0.59 40.26 11.71
C HIS A 182 -0.16 38.93 12.34
N LEU A 183 0.51 38.99 13.49
CA LEU A 183 0.92 37.81 14.25
C LEU A 183 -0.28 37.01 14.78
N GLN A 184 -1.34 37.69 15.22
CA GLN A 184 -2.59 37.05 15.66
C GLN A 184 -3.28 36.33 14.50
N ASP A 185 -3.40 36.98 13.33
CA ASP A 185 -3.96 36.36 12.13
C ASP A 185 -3.14 35.13 11.68
N LEU A 186 -1.80 35.21 11.76
CA LEU A 186 -0.90 34.10 11.45
C LEU A 186 -1.05 32.93 12.43
N SER A 187 -1.13 33.21 13.73
CA SER A 187 -1.34 32.19 14.77
C SER A 187 -2.69 31.49 14.59
N LEU A 188 -3.74 32.25 14.28
CA LEU A 188 -5.07 31.70 13.97
C LEU A 188 -5.06 30.84 12.70
N ALA A 189 -4.35 31.27 11.67
CA ALA A 189 -4.20 30.52 10.43
C ALA A 189 -3.50 29.17 10.69
N LEU A 190 -2.37 29.17 11.40
CA LEU A 190 -1.67 27.95 11.81
C LEU A 190 -2.58 27.02 12.62
N ARG A 191 -3.28 27.56 13.62
CA ARG A 191 -4.20 26.79 14.45
C ARG A 191 -5.28 26.10 13.62
N ARG A 192 -5.89 26.81 12.67
CA ARG A 192 -6.89 26.24 11.76
C ARG A 192 -6.34 25.11 10.90
N GLU A 193 -5.10 25.23 10.41
CA GLU A 193 -4.44 24.15 9.67
C GLU A 193 -4.25 22.89 10.53
N LEU A 194 -3.85 23.04 11.79
CA LEU A 194 -3.68 21.94 12.73
C LEU A 194 -5.04 21.32 13.16
N GLU A 195 -6.04 22.16 13.40
CA GLU A 195 -7.40 21.72 13.73
C GLU A 195 -8.06 20.96 12.56
N ALA A 196 -7.76 21.34 11.32
CA ALA A 196 -8.26 20.69 10.11
C ALA A 196 -7.59 19.34 9.78
N ILE A 197 -6.55 18.94 10.53
CA ILE A 197 -5.98 17.60 10.41
C ILE A 197 -6.98 16.54 10.90
N VAL A 198 -7.22 15.52 10.10
CA VAL A 198 -8.01 14.34 10.45
C VAL A 198 -7.08 13.14 10.47
N TYR A 199 -7.15 12.34 11.53
CA TYR A 199 -6.26 11.20 11.72
C TYR A 199 -7.08 9.92 11.86
N LEU A 200 -6.62 8.87 11.16
CA LEU A 200 -7.09 7.52 11.33
C LEU A 200 -5.86 6.58 11.34
N GLY A 201 -5.65 5.94 12.49
CA GLY A 201 -4.52 5.08 12.78
C GLY A 201 -4.61 3.69 12.14
N PRO A 202 -3.59 2.85 12.37
CA PRO A 202 -3.44 1.57 11.69
C PRO A 202 -4.40 0.50 12.24
N LEU A 203 -4.66 0.52 13.55
CA LEU A 203 -5.54 -0.42 14.21
C LEU A 203 -6.93 0.19 14.32
N ARG A 204 -7.91 -0.49 13.72
CA ARG A 204 -9.30 -0.03 13.69
C ARG A 204 -10.13 -0.85 14.65
N GLN A 205 -10.97 -0.17 15.42
CA GLN A 205 -11.83 -0.81 16.40
C GLN A 205 -12.81 -1.77 15.70
N ARG A 206 -13.00 -2.95 16.29
CA ARG A 206 -14.00 -3.90 15.77
C ARG A 206 -15.40 -3.29 15.87
N PRO A 207 -16.21 -3.35 14.80
CA PRO A 207 -17.55 -2.77 14.81
C PRO A 207 -18.45 -3.51 15.80
N ALA A 208 -19.28 -2.74 16.51
CA ALA A 208 -20.39 -3.28 17.30
C ALA A 208 -21.44 -3.89 16.37
N ARG A 209 -22.21 -4.88 16.87
CA ARG A 209 -23.31 -5.50 16.10
C ARG A 209 -24.41 -4.48 15.81
N ASP A 210 -24.70 -3.64 16.79
CA ASP A 210 -25.59 -2.50 16.69
C ASP A 210 -24.99 -1.29 17.42
N GLN A 211 -25.43 -0.10 17.06
CA GLN A 211 -25.06 1.15 17.71
C GLN A 211 -26.31 1.89 18.19
N VAL A 212 -26.21 2.44 19.40
CA VAL A 212 -27.20 3.40 19.89
C VAL A 212 -26.87 4.75 19.27
N TRP A 213 -27.80 5.31 18.51
CA TRP A 213 -27.64 6.61 17.88
C TRP A 213 -28.82 7.51 18.22
N ASN A 214 -28.51 8.60 18.94
CA ASN A 214 -29.50 9.56 19.44
C ASN A 214 -29.59 10.81 18.57
N LYS A 215 -29.41 10.66 17.24
CA LYS A 215 -29.43 11.76 16.26
C LYS A 215 -28.34 12.83 16.46
N GLY A 216 -27.36 12.57 17.32
CA GLY A 216 -26.18 13.41 17.55
C GLY A 216 -24.91 12.74 17.03
N GLY A 217 -23.94 13.54 16.60
CA GLY A 217 -22.64 13.08 16.11
C GLY A 217 -21.84 14.20 15.46
N SER A 218 -20.52 14.19 15.61
CA SER A 218 -19.62 15.27 15.16
C SER A 218 -19.18 15.15 13.69
N GLY A 219 -19.73 14.21 12.93
CA GLY A 219 -19.24 13.88 11.57
C GLY A 219 -17.82 13.30 11.53
N SER A 220 -17.14 13.22 12.68
CA SER A 220 -15.80 12.65 12.83
C SER A 220 -15.86 11.12 12.84
N VAL A 221 -14.81 10.49 12.31
CA VAL A 221 -14.64 9.04 12.28
C VAL A 221 -13.88 8.53 13.51
N GLY A 222 -13.15 9.42 14.21
CA GLY A 222 -12.28 9.07 15.34
C GLY A 222 -10.95 8.43 14.89
N ALA A 223 -9.96 8.45 15.77
CA ALA A 223 -8.60 8.00 15.48
C ALA A 223 -8.49 6.49 15.19
N GLU A 224 -9.43 5.68 15.67
CA GLU A 224 -9.47 4.22 15.45
C GLU A 224 -10.70 3.80 14.63
N GLY A 225 -11.41 4.75 14.01
CA GLY A 225 -12.63 4.48 13.27
C GLY A 225 -13.87 4.20 14.12
N GLN A 226 -13.79 4.41 15.44
CA GLN A 226 -14.86 4.10 16.40
C GLN A 226 -16.17 4.87 16.14
N GLN A 227 -16.10 6.03 15.47
CA GLN A 227 -17.25 6.84 15.10
C GLN A 227 -17.64 6.72 13.62
N ALA A 228 -16.99 5.84 12.84
CA ALA A 228 -17.29 5.69 11.40
C ALA A 228 -18.77 5.40 11.12
N ILE A 229 -19.35 4.46 11.87
CA ILE A 229 -20.76 4.09 11.71
C ILE A 229 -21.66 5.28 12.10
N ASN A 230 -21.36 6.00 13.19
CA ASN A 230 -22.12 7.20 13.58
C ASN A 230 -22.07 8.30 12.51
N ALA A 231 -20.92 8.48 11.85
CA ALA A 231 -20.80 9.41 10.72
C ALA A 231 -21.70 8.98 9.54
N LEU A 232 -21.73 7.69 9.22
CA LEU A 232 -22.61 7.13 8.18
C LEU A 232 -24.10 7.21 8.55
N LEU A 233 -24.45 6.97 9.81
CA LEU A 233 -25.82 7.14 10.33
C LEU A 233 -26.27 8.59 10.21
N SER A 234 -25.38 9.53 10.58
CA SER A 234 -25.64 10.97 10.47
C SER A 234 -25.90 11.37 9.01
N ASP A 235 -25.02 10.95 8.08
CA ASP A 235 -25.19 11.21 6.65
C ASP A 235 -26.47 10.58 6.09
N ALA A 236 -26.79 9.33 6.46
CA ALA A 236 -27.93 8.61 5.91
C ALA A 236 -29.29 9.08 6.44
N LEU A 237 -29.37 9.46 7.72
CA LEU A 237 -30.64 9.66 8.42
C LEU A 237 -30.96 11.11 8.74
N GLN A 238 -29.97 12.02 8.76
CA GLN A 238 -30.27 13.44 8.96
C GLN A 238 -30.74 14.09 7.65
N PRO A 239 -31.87 14.81 7.65
CA PRO A 239 -32.37 15.49 6.45
C PRO A 239 -31.46 16.66 6.08
N GLY A 240 -31.07 16.75 4.80
CA GLY A 240 -30.22 17.82 4.28
C GLY A 240 -29.88 17.66 2.81
N ALA A 241 -29.32 18.71 2.20
CA ALA A 241 -28.80 18.64 0.84
C ALA A 241 -27.64 17.64 0.79
N GLY A 242 -27.80 16.56 0.01
CA GLY A 242 -26.80 15.49 -0.07
C GLY A 242 -26.99 14.36 0.93
N GLN A 243 -28.14 14.22 1.59
CA GLN A 243 -28.46 13.07 2.46
C GLN A 243 -28.06 11.73 1.81
N GLY A 244 -27.32 10.92 2.57
CA GLY A 244 -26.80 9.61 2.16
C GLY A 244 -25.67 9.66 1.13
N ALA A 245 -25.07 10.82 0.84
CA ALA A 245 -24.03 10.93 -0.19
C ALA A 245 -22.75 10.21 0.24
N VAL A 246 -22.35 10.33 1.51
CA VAL A 246 -21.18 9.61 2.03
C VAL A 246 -21.46 8.11 1.99
N LEU A 247 -22.63 7.65 2.46
CA LEU A 247 -23.00 6.24 2.46
C LEU A 247 -23.03 5.64 1.03
N ARG A 248 -23.50 6.40 0.04
CA ARG A 248 -23.46 6.00 -1.38
C ARG A 248 -22.02 5.93 -1.92
N SER A 249 -21.19 6.92 -1.62
CA SER A 249 -19.78 6.94 -2.06
C SER A 249 -18.96 5.82 -1.41
N VAL A 250 -19.20 5.54 -0.14
CA VAL A 250 -18.59 4.40 0.57
C VAL A 250 -19.06 3.08 -0.04
N SER A 251 -20.36 2.92 -0.33
CA SER A 251 -20.88 1.76 -1.05
C SER A 251 -20.20 1.57 -2.40
N ALA A 252 -20.08 2.64 -3.20
CA ALA A 252 -19.40 2.60 -4.50
C ALA A 252 -17.90 2.25 -4.38
N GLY A 253 -17.23 2.76 -3.34
CA GLY A 253 -15.84 2.40 -3.04
C GLY A 253 -15.68 0.91 -2.71
N LEU A 254 -16.54 0.38 -1.84
CA LEU A 254 -16.56 -1.05 -1.49
C LEU A 254 -16.87 -1.93 -2.71
N GLN A 255 -17.77 -1.49 -3.58
CA GLN A 255 -18.14 -2.18 -4.82
C GLN A 255 -16.96 -2.23 -5.79
N ARG A 256 -16.28 -1.10 -6.00
CA ARG A 256 -15.09 -1.03 -6.87
C ARG A 256 -13.95 -1.92 -6.35
N MET A 257 -13.85 -2.12 -5.04
CA MET A 257 -12.89 -3.03 -4.41
C MET A 257 -13.31 -4.51 -4.46
N GLY A 258 -14.52 -4.83 -4.93
CA GLY A 258 -15.08 -6.19 -4.89
C GLY A 258 -15.40 -6.69 -3.46
N LEU A 259 -15.52 -5.77 -2.50
CA LEU A 259 -15.71 -6.09 -1.09
C LEU A 259 -17.18 -6.19 -0.70
N ALA A 260 -18.05 -5.35 -1.25
CA ALA A 260 -19.50 -5.38 -1.06
C ALA A 260 -20.22 -4.64 -2.20
N ASP A 261 -21.43 -5.05 -2.55
CA ASP A 261 -22.26 -4.36 -3.55
C ASP A 261 -22.78 -3.01 -3.03
N ARG A 262 -23.19 -2.98 -1.77
CA ARG A 262 -23.61 -1.77 -1.06
C ARG A 262 -23.62 -1.99 0.46
N ILE A 263 -23.67 -0.89 1.20
CA ILE A 263 -24.00 -0.90 2.63
C ILE A 263 -25.35 -0.23 2.87
N GLU A 264 -26.04 -0.68 3.91
CA GLU A 264 -27.35 -0.19 4.29
C GLU A 264 -27.44 0.00 5.80
N VAL A 265 -28.00 1.13 6.22
CA VAL A 265 -28.33 1.37 7.62
C VAL A 265 -29.74 0.84 7.87
N ARG A 266 -29.90 -0.02 8.89
CA ARG A 266 -31.20 -0.54 9.31
C ARG A 266 -31.48 -0.19 10.77
N GLN A 267 -32.66 0.37 11.02
CA GLN A 267 -33.15 0.59 12.38
C GLN A 267 -33.71 -0.71 12.96
N LEU A 268 -33.38 -1.01 14.22
CA LEU A 268 -33.89 -2.17 14.94
C LEU A 268 -35.22 -1.83 15.62
N GLY A 269 -36.32 -2.25 14.98
CA GLY A 269 -37.68 -2.01 15.47
C GLY A 269 -37.98 -0.51 15.62
N ARG A 270 -38.58 -0.12 16.76
CA ARG A 270 -38.84 1.29 17.13
C ARG A 270 -37.86 1.82 18.18
N SER A 271 -36.59 1.38 18.13
CA SER A 271 -35.56 1.78 19.09
C SER A 271 -34.59 2.83 18.51
N SER A 272 -33.73 3.39 19.35
CA SER A 272 -32.58 4.20 18.92
C SER A 272 -31.37 3.35 18.49
N ARG A 273 -31.55 2.05 18.27
CA ARG A 273 -30.49 1.13 17.84
C ARG A 273 -30.53 0.91 16.34
N TYR A 274 -29.35 0.96 15.73
CA TYR A 274 -29.15 0.78 14.30
C TYR A 274 -28.05 -0.23 14.05
N GLU A 275 -28.14 -0.94 12.95
CA GLU A 275 -27.07 -1.80 12.45
C GLU A 275 -26.69 -1.40 11.03
N LEU A 276 -25.46 -1.75 10.66
CA LEU A 276 -24.98 -1.61 9.29
C LEU A 276 -24.96 -2.98 8.63
N LEU A 277 -25.75 -3.12 7.56
CA LEU A 277 -25.79 -4.29 6.72
C LEU A 277 -24.87 -4.12 5.53
N VAL A 278 -24.15 -5.17 5.20
CA VAL A 278 -23.30 -5.29 4.03
C VAL A 278 -24.00 -6.25 3.07
N HIS A 279 -24.28 -5.78 1.86
CA HIS A 279 -24.89 -6.58 0.80
C HIS A 279 -23.81 -7.06 -0.15
N LYS A 280 -23.75 -8.37 -0.40
CA LYS A 280 -22.84 -8.98 -1.36
C LYS A 280 -23.44 -10.24 -1.96
N ASP A 281 -23.44 -10.37 -3.28
CA ASP A 281 -23.89 -11.56 -4.01
C ASP A 281 -25.33 -11.99 -3.62
N GLY A 282 -26.21 -11.00 -3.38
CA GLY A 282 -27.59 -11.22 -2.95
C GLY A 282 -27.78 -11.57 -1.47
N VAL A 283 -26.70 -11.65 -0.69
CA VAL A 283 -26.73 -11.89 0.76
C VAL A 283 -26.56 -10.56 1.51
N ALA A 284 -27.45 -10.30 2.48
CA ALA A 284 -27.32 -9.19 3.41
C ALA A 284 -26.88 -9.71 4.77
N ALA A 285 -25.70 -9.30 5.22
CA ALA A 285 -25.14 -9.69 6.52
C ALA A 285 -24.79 -8.46 7.35
N ASN A 286 -24.82 -8.58 8.68
CA ASN A 286 -24.34 -7.52 9.56
C ASN A 286 -22.84 -7.29 9.34
N LEU A 287 -22.36 -6.04 9.46
CA LEU A 287 -20.94 -5.69 9.31
C LEU A 287 -20.02 -6.53 10.22
N ARG A 288 -20.52 -6.96 11.39
CA ARG A 288 -19.75 -7.80 12.32
C ARG A 288 -19.59 -9.25 11.83
N ASP A 289 -20.47 -9.69 10.94
CA ASP A 289 -20.52 -11.06 10.43
C ASP A 289 -19.86 -11.19 9.03
N VAL A 290 -19.34 -10.10 8.47
CA VAL A 290 -18.55 -10.12 7.22
C VAL A 290 -17.05 -10.22 7.47
N GLY A 291 -16.28 -10.58 6.43
CA GLY A 291 -14.83 -10.67 6.49
C GLY A 291 -14.14 -9.37 6.95
N VAL A 292 -12.99 -9.53 7.63
CA VAL A 292 -12.25 -8.44 8.31
C VAL A 292 -11.94 -7.25 7.38
N GLY A 293 -11.70 -7.50 6.09
CA GLY A 293 -11.37 -6.46 5.12
C GLY A 293 -12.42 -5.34 4.98
N VAL A 294 -13.72 -5.68 5.02
CA VAL A 294 -14.80 -4.67 4.92
C VAL A 294 -14.80 -3.77 6.14
N ALA A 295 -14.70 -4.35 7.33
CA ALA A 295 -14.70 -3.61 8.59
C ALA A 295 -13.46 -2.71 8.73
N GLN A 296 -12.31 -3.11 8.18
CA GLN A 296 -11.08 -2.31 8.20
C GLN A 296 -11.09 -1.16 7.18
N VAL A 297 -11.63 -1.37 5.97
CA VAL A 297 -11.63 -0.31 4.95
C VAL A 297 -12.78 0.68 5.11
N LEU A 298 -13.86 0.30 5.80
CA LEU A 298 -15.03 1.15 5.97
C LEU A 298 -14.70 2.51 6.63
N PRO A 299 -13.96 2.59 7.76
CA PRO A 299 -13.52 3.87 8.31
C PRO A 299 -12.66 4.69 7.34
N VAL A 300 -11.79 4.04 6.56
CA VAL A 300 -10.91 4.70 5.60
C VAL A 300 -11.73 5.40 4.51
N LEU A 301 -12.70 4.69 3.92
CA LEU A 301 -13.59 5.25 2.92
C LEU A 301 -14.49 6.33 3.51
N THR A 302 -14.96 6.13 4.74
CA THR A 302 -15.81 7.12 5.43
C THR A 302 -15.05 8.43 5.59
N VAL A 303 -13.80 8.39 6.09
CA VAL A 303 -12.92 9.57 6.19
C VAL A 303 -12.70 10.21 4.82
N ALA A 304 -12.41 9.43 3.78
CA ALA A 304 -12.14 9.96 2.44
C ALA A 304 -13.32 10.77 1.86
N TYR A 305 -14.56 10.40 2.20
CA TYR A 305 -15.76 11.03 1.64
C TYR A 305 -16.50 11.98 2.60
N SER A 306 -16.26 11.91 3.91
CA SER A 306 -16.95 12.75 4.90
C SER A 306 -16.17 13.98 5.33
N VAL A 307 -14.85 13.99 5.12
CA VAL A 307 -13.99 15.08 5.59
C VAL A 307 -14.19 16.35 4.76
N PRO A 308 -14.28 17.54 5.41
CA PRO A 308 -14.45 18.80 4.70
C PRO A 308 -13.31 19.09 3.69
N PRO A 309 -13.61 19.72 2.53
CA PRO A 309 -12.59 20.17 1.60
C PRO A 309 -11.57 21.10 2.28
N GLY A 310 -10.28 20.89 1.97
CA GLY A 310 -9.17 21.67 2.54
C GLY A 310 -8.53 21.08 3.80
N SER A 311 -9.14 20.05 4.39
CA SER A 311 -8.54 19.28 5.49
C SER A 311 -7.31 18.48 5.07
N THR A 312 -6.45 18.18 6.04
CA THR A 312 -5.30 17.27 5.87
C THR A 312 -5.65 15.93 6.48
N VAL A 313 -5.72 14.86 5.67
CA VAL A 313 -6.02 13.51 6.18
C VAL A 313 -4.71 12.73 6.37
N LEU A 314 -4.47 12.23 7.57
CA LEU A 314 -3.36 11.35 7.92
C LEU A 314 -3.88 9.93 8.10
N LEU A 315 -3.38 8.99 7.31
CA LEU A 315 -3.76 7.58 7.33
C LEU A 315 -2.53 6.72 7.60
N GLU A 316 -2.62 5.84 8.58
CA GLU A 316 -1.62 4.80 8.83
C GLU A 316 -2.16 3.44 8.40
N GLU A 317 -1.34 2.69 7.66
CA GLU A 317 -1.63 1.35 7.14
C GLU A 317 -3.08 1.20 6.61
N PRO A 318 -3.55 2.09 5.71
CA PRO A 318 -4.91 2.03 5.15
C PRO A 318 -5.22 0.72 4.42
N GLU A 319 -4.18 0.00 3.99
CA GLU A 319 -4.21 -1.25 3.24
C GLU A 319 -4.26 -2.53 4.09
N ILE A 320 -4.13 -2.41 5.42
CA ILE A 320 -4.00 -3.57 6.30
C ILE A 320 -5.20 -4.52 6.13
N HIS A 321 -4.92 -5.82 6.06
CA HIS A 321 -5.92 -6.88 5.85
C HIS A 321 -6.71 -6.81 4.53
N LEU A 322 -6.29 -5.98 3.56
CA LEU A 322 -6.84 -5.98 2.21
C LEU A 322 -6.02 -6.86 1.26
N HIS A 323 -6.70 -7.55 0.35
CA HIS A 323 -6.04 -8.24 -0.75
C HIS A 323 -5.44 -7.23 -1.75
N PRO A 324 -4.28 -7.50 -2.40
CA PRO A 324 -3.58 -6.55 -3.28
C PRO A 324 -4.44 -5.79 -4.30
N LEU A 325 -5.45 -6.43 -4.90
CA LEU A 325 -6.39 -5.75 -5.79
C LEU A 325 -7.14 -4.60 -5.09
N ALA A 326 -7.68 -4.85 -3.89
CA ALA A 326 -8.36 -3.83 -3.11
C ALA A 326 -7.38 -2.74 -2.64
N GLN A 327 -6.10 -3.07 -2.39
CA GLN A 327 -5.07 -2.09 -2.09
C GLN A 327 -4.80 -1.14 -3.28
N ALA A 328 -4.71 -1.70 -4.50
CA ALA A 328 -4.54 -0.90 -5.72
C ALA A 328 -5.74 0.01 -5.97
N VAL A 329 -6.96 -0.53 -5.84
CA VAL A 329 -8.21 0.25 -5.97
C VAL A 329 -8.30 1.35 -4.91
N LEU A 330 -7.85 1.07 -3.68
CA LEU A 330 -7.80 2.08 -2.60
C LEU A 330 -6.86 3.23 -2.95
N ALA A 331 -5.69 2.94 -3.53
CA ALA A 331 -4.77 3.97 -4.00
C ALA A 331 -5.38 4.83 -5.13
N GLU A 332 -6.05 4.21 -6.10
CA GLU A 332 -6.77 4.94 -7.16
C GLU A 332 -7.89 5.83 -6.59
N LEU A 333 -8.65 5.31 -5.61
CA LEU A 333 -9.74 6.04 -4.99
C LEU A 333 -9.24 7.31 -4.30
N PHE A 334 -8.07 7.28 -3.64
CA PHE A 334 -7.49 8.49 -3.06
C PHE A 334 -7.06 9.52 -4.11
N ALA A 335 -6.57 9.06 -5.27
CA ALA A 335 -6.27 9.96 -6.39
C ALA A 335 -7.56 10.60 -6.93
N ASP A 336 -8.64 9.84 -7.09
CA ASP A 336 -9.93 10.34 -7.57
C ASP A 336 -10.56 11.36 -6.61
N VAL A 337 -10.56 11.05 -5.31
CA VAL A 337 -11.05 11.95 -4.26
C VAL A 337 -10.25 13.26 -4.25
N GLN A 338 -8.93 13.18 -4.41
CA GLN A 338 -8.08 14.35 -4.51
C GLN A 338 -8.37 15.18 -5.77
N ALA A 339 -8.50 14.55 -6.93
CA ALA A 339 -8.80 15.24 -8.19
C ALA A 339 -10.20 15.89 -8.18
N PHE A 340 -11.18 15.25 -7.54
CA PHE A 340 -12.49 15.84 -7.30
C PHE A 340 -12.39 17.05 -6.38
N THR A 341 -11.70 16.92 -5.24
CA THR A 341 -11.53 18.01 -4.27
C THR A 341 -10.82 19.21 -4.88
N GLN A 342 -9.77 19.00 -5.69
CA GLN A 342 -9.09 20.07 -6.40
C GLN A 342 -10.03 20.83 -7.34
N ARG A 343 -10.88 20.13 -8.09
CA ARG A 343 -11.85 20.77 -8.99
C ARG A 343 -12.90 21.58 -8.22
N VAL A 344 -13.38 21.07 -7.08
CA VAL A 344 -14.31 21.79 -6.19
C VAL A 344 -13.64 23.04 -5.61
N MET A 345 -12.43 22.92 -5.07
CA MET A 345 -11.68 24.04 -4.49
C MET A 345 -11.27 25.10 -5.52
N ALA A 346 -11.03 24.69 -6.78
CA ALA A 346 -10.76 25.60 -7.89
C ALA A 346 -12.03 26.26 -8.47
N GLY A 347 -13.22 26.01 -7.89
CA GLY A 347 -14.49 26.56 -8.38
C GLY A 347 -14.96 26.02 -9.73
N SER A 348 -14.28 25.00 -10.28
CA SER A 348 -14.54 24.42 -11.61
C SER A 348 -15.73 23.45 -11.65
N VAL A 349 -16.30 23.10 -10.48
CA VAL A 349 -17.52 22.30 -10.37
C VAL A 349 -18.68 23.20 -10.01
N GLN A 350 -19.32 23.78 -11.02
CA GLN A 350 -20.73 24.15 -10.92
C GLN A 350 -21.56 22.87 -11.06
N THR A 351 -22.53 22.69 -10.16
CA THR A 351 -23.40 21.52 -10.11
C THR A 351 -24.08 21.25 -11.45
N LYS A 352 -24.23 19.96 -11.78
CA LYS A 352 -24.78 19.45 -13.04
C LYS A 352 -26.18 20.01 -13.32
N ALA A 353 -26.23 21.08 -14.09
CA ALA A 353 -27.38 21.53 -14.85
C ALA A 353 -26.91 22.24 -16.13
N GLN A 354 -26.07 21.60 -16.95
CA GLN A 354 -25.97 21.86 -18.40
C GLN A 354 -24.94 20.94 -19.07
N ALA A 355 -25.50 19.97 -19.80
CA ALA A 355 -25.14 19.63 -21.18
C ALA A 355 -23.67 19.24 -21.48
N ALA A 356 -23.36 17.96 -21.69
CA ALA A 356 -23.64 17.17 -22.90
C ALA A 356 -22.89 17.65 -24.17
N LYS A 357 -22.15 16.69 -24.75
CA LYS A 357 -21.41 16.65 -26.03
C LYS A 357 -19.99 17.23 -26.06
N ALA A 358 -19.01 16.34 -26.16
CA ALA A 358 -18.16 16.06 -27.35
C ALA A 358 -16.85 15.35 -26.92
N PRO A 359 -15.99 14.88 -27.85
CA PRO A 359 -16.08 13.57 -28.50
C PRO A 359 -14.91 12.63 -28.10
N ALA A 360 -15.09 11.35 -28.43
CA ALA A 360 -14.08 10.32 -28.28
C ALA A 360 -13.02 10.35 -29.40
N GLY A 361 -11.76 10.20 -29.01
CA GLY A 361 -10.62 9.78 -29.82
C GLY A 361 -9.48 9.48 -28.85
N GLY A 362 -8.74 8.37 -28.87
CA GLY A 362 -8.52 7.34 -29.87
C GLY A 362 -7.03 7.01 -29.79
N GLY A 363 -6.66 5.84 -29.25
CA GLY A 363 -5.27 5.36 -29.21
C GLY A 363 -4.77 4.86 -27.84
N GLY A 364 -5.54 4.03 -27.14
CA GLY A 364 -5.09 3.34 -25.92
C GLY A 364 -4.77 1.87 -26.22
N SER A 365 -3.61 1.40 -25.77
CA SER A 365 -3.12 0.04 -25.94
C SER A 365 -3.98 -0.99 -25.18
N GLY A 366 -5.14 -1.35 -25.72
CA GLY A 366 -5.88 -2.62 -25.49
C GLY A 366 -6.28 -3.00 -24.06
N VAL A 367 -5.91 -2.22 -23.04
CA VAL A 367 -6.27 -2.42 -21.64
C VAL A 367 -6.58 -1.02 -21.14
N GLY A 368 -7.88 -0.71 -20.96
CA GLY A 368 -8.41 0.63 -20.67
C GLY A 368 -8.03 1.19 -19.30
N LEU A 369 -6.76 1.10 -18.91
CA LEU A 369 -6.18 1.78 -17.76
C LEU A 369 -5.57 3.08 -18.28
N ASP A 370 -6.22 4.20 -17.99
CA ASP A 370 -5.73 5.54 -18.32
C ASP A 370 -4.60 5.93 -17.34
N LEU A 371 -3.47 5.22 -17.46
CA LEU A 371 -2.28 5.44 -16.64
C LEU A 371 -1.57 6.71 -17.11
N LEU A 372 -0.99 7.47 -16.16
CA LEU A 372 -0.07 8.55 -16.50
C LEU A 372 1.04 8.02 -17.42
N PRO A 373 1.41 8.76 -18.49
CA PRO A 373 2.49 8.34 -19.37
C PRO A 373 3.79 8.22 -18.57
N TRP A 374 4.61 7.22 -18.93
CA TRP A 374 5.90 6.98 -18.27
C TRP A 374 6.74 8.26 -18.21
N PRO A 375 7.36 8.60 -17.05
CA PRO A 375 8.06 9.87 -16.87
C PRO A 375 9.22 10.01 -17.87
N LYS A 376 9.29 11.17 -18.53
CA LYS A 376 10.40 11.54 -19.41
C LYS A 376 11.47 12.23 -18.58
N VAL A 377 12.42 11.46 -18.05
CA VAL A 377 13.56 11.97 -17.27
C VAL A 377 14.80 12.10 -18.15
N ASP A 378 15.48 13.24 -18.04
CA ASP A 378 16.82 13.42 -18.58
C ASP A 378 17.86 12.98 -17.54
N PHE A 379 18.33 11.75 -17.68
CA PHE A 379 19.26 11.13 -16.74
C PHE A 379 20.66 11.76 -16.74
N SER A 380 21.04 12.48 -17.81
CA SER A 380 22.37 13.12 -17.91
C SER A 380 22.59 14.22 -16.87
N LYS A 381 21.50 14.78 -16.33
CA LYS A 381 21.52 15.77 -15.24
C LYS A 381 22.06 15.22 -13.92
N PHE A 382 22.13 13.91 -13.76
CA PHE A 382 22.56 13.24 -12.52
C PHE A 382 23.93 12.57 -12.64
N GLY A 383 24.64 12.76 -13.76
CA GLY A 383 25.96 12.19 -14.01
C GLY A 383 26.09 11.60 -15.42
N PRO A 384 27.25 11.01 -15.76
CA PRO A 384 27.46 10.33 -17.03
C PRO A 384 26.46 9.17 -17.22
N VAL A 385 25.88 9.07 -18.42
CA VAL A 385 24.88 8.04 -18.75
C VAL A 385 25.25 7.30 -20.04
N GLU A 386 24.98 6.00 -20.06
CA GLU A 386 25.04 5.16 -21.25
C GLU A 386 23.62 4.72 -21.62
N ARG A 387 23.22 4.89 -22.88
CA ARG A 387 21.93 4.42 -23.40
C ARG A 387 22.16 3.16 -24.23
N LYS A 388 21.56 2.04 -23.79
CA LYS A 388 21.54 0.79 -24.54
C LYS A 388 20.12 0.45 -24.94
N GLU A 389 19.90 0.26 -26.24
CA GLU A 389 18.59 -0.17 -26.73
C GLU A 389 18.25 -1.59 -26.27
N LEU A 390 16.98 -1.80 -25.91
CA LEU A 390 16.46 -3.13 -25.61
C LEU A 390 16.42 -3.98 -26.88
N GLY A 391 16.89 -5.22 -26.76
CA GLY A 391 16.78 -6.22 -27.83
C GLY A 391 15.32 -6.54 -28.17
N ARG A 392 15.09 -6.99 -29.41
CA ARG A 392 13.74 -7.28 -29.96
C ARG A 392 12.93 -8.23 -29.07
N ILE A 393 13.54 -9.29 -28.55
CA ILE A 393 12.86 -10.27 -27.68
C ILE A 393 12.34 -9.59 -26.41
N LYS A 394 13.16 -8.77 -25.73
CA LYS A 394 12.76 -8.05 -24.52
C LYS A 394 11.65 -7.03 -24.77
N LYS A 395 11.66 -6.34 -25.93
CA LYS A 395 10.58 -5.40 -26.31
C LYS A 395 9.24 -6.13 -26.48
N ILE A 396 9.24 -7.28 -27.16
CA ILE A 396 8.02 -8.09 -27.41
C ILE A 396 7.54 -8.77 -26.13
N SER A 397 8.44 -9.47 -25.43
CA SER A 397 8.09 -10.19 -24.20
C SER A 397 7.62 -9.24 -23.11
N GLY A 398 8.26 -8.07 -22.97
CA GLY A 398 7.85 -7.02 -22.04
C GLY A 398 6.41 -6.60 -22.25
N ALA A 399 6.02 -6.24 -23.47
CA ALA A 399 4.64 -5.85 -23.78
C ALA A 399 3.62 -6.96 -23.48
N ASN A 400 3.93 -8.21 -23.86
CA ASN A 400 3.04 -9.36 -23.63
C ASN A 400 2.90 -9.70 -22.14
N LEU A 401 4.01 -9.74 -21.40
CA LEU A 401 4.01 -10.05 -19.98
C LEU A 401 3.36 -8.94 -19.16
N THR A 402 3.56 -7.66 -19.52
CA THR A 402 2.85 -6.54 -18.89
C THR A 402 1.35 -6.65 -19.10
N ARG A 403 0.88 -6.92 -20.32
CA ARG A 403 -0.55 -7.16 -20.58
C ARG A 403 -1.08 -8.30 -19.70
N ASN A 404 -0.37 -9.44 -19.65
CA ASN A 404 -0.82 -10.59 -18.87
C ASN A 404 -0.86 -10.29 -17.36
N ALA A 405 0.19 -9.65 -16.82
CA ALA A 405 0.27 -9.30 -15.40
C ALA A 405 -0.81 -8.30 -14.96
N VAL A 406 -1.25 -7.44 -15.86
CA VAL A 406 -2.28 -6.43 -15.60
C VAL A 406 -3.69 -6.96 -15.79
N VAL A 407 -3.92 -7.77 -16.84
CA VAL A 407 -5.27 -8.21 -17.25
C VAL A 407 -5.71 -9.48 -16.51
N ILE A 408 -4.78 -10.36 -16.14
CA ILE A 408 -5.09 -11.61 -15.47
C ILE A 408 -5.12 -11.37 -13.96
N PRO A 409 -6.23 -11.65 -13.25
CA PRO A 409 -6.25 -11.64 -11.79
C PRO A 409 -5.51 -12.89 -11.29
N ALA A 410 -4.19 -12.82 -11.30
CA ALA A 410 -3.31 -13.92 -10.94
C ALA A 410 -3.11 -14.00 -9.43
N VAL A 411 -3.16 -15.21 -8.88
CA VAL A 411 -2.79 -15.52 -7.50
C VAL A 411 -1.71 -16.60 -7.51
N THR A 412 -0.75 -16.53 -6.59
CA THR A 412 0.31 -17.53 -6.46
C THR A 412 0.20 -18.29 -5.14
N ASN A 413 0.16 -19.62 -5.21
CA ASN A 413 0.33 -20.50 -4.06
C ASN A 413 1.78 -20.98 -3.99
N HIS A 414 2.34 -20.95 -2.78
CA HIS A 414 3.68 -21.47 -2.49
C HIS A 414 3.55 -22.70 -1.62
N ASP A 415 4.19 -23.79 -2.04
CA ASP A 415 4.25 -25.06 -1.32
C ASP A 415 5.64 -25.68 -1.51
N ASP A 416 6.03 -26.60 -0.64
CA ASP A 416 7.26 -27.38 -0.77
C ASP A 416 6.92 -28.85 -1.04
N ALA A 417 7.58 -29.46 -2.02
CA ALA A 417 7.45 -30.89 -2.32
C ALA A 417 8.71 -31.64 -1.88
N ASP A 418 8.55 -32.71 -1.10
CA ASP A 418 9.66 -33.62 -0.80
C ASP A 418 10.02 -34.38 -2.09
N ILE A 419 11.25 -34.20 -2.56
CA ILE A 419 11.79 -34.89 -3.74
C ILE A 419 13.00 -35.78 -3.39
N THR A 420 13.17 -36.12 -2.11
CA THR A 420 14.33 -36.89 -1.63
C THR A 420 14.50 -38.19 -2.42
N ASP A 421 13.45 -38.99 -2.48
CA ASP A 421 13.47 -40.29 -3.15
C ASP A 421 13.49 -40.14 -4.67
N LEU A 422 12.81 -39.11 -5.18
CA LEU A 422 12.78 -38.79 -6.61
C LEU A 422 14.16 -38.37 -7.15
N GLU A 423 14.90 -37.55 -6.40
CA GLU A 423 16.25 -37.14 -6.76
C GLU A 423 17.22 -38.33 -6.70
N ALA A 424 17.12 -39.16 -5.67
CA ALA A 424 17.90 -40.39 -5.58
C ALA A 424 17.65 -41.30 -6.79
N PHE A 425 16.37 -41.47 -7.18
CA PHE A 425 15.98 -42.22 -8.36
C PHE A 425 16.52 -41.59 -9.65
N ARG A 426 16.45 -40.26 -9.81
CA ARG A 426 17.00 -39.56 -10.98
C ARG A 426 18.51 -39.77 -11.10
N VAL A 427 19.24 -39.72 -10.00
CA VAL A 427 20.70 -39.95 -9.97
C VAL A 427 21.01 -41.39 -10.37
N GLN A 428 20.29 -42.36 -9.80
CA GLN A 428 20.43 -43.77 -10.16
C GLN A 428 20.14 -44.00 -11.65
N LEU A 429 19.04 -43.46 -12.17
CA LEU A 429 18.65 -43.63 -13.58
C LEU A 429 19.70 -43.06 -14.54
N ASN A 430 20.31 -41.92 -14.20
CA ASN A 430 21.40 -41.36 -14.99
C ASN A 430 22.63 -42.28 -14.99
N LYS A 431 22.99 -42.85 -13.84
CA LYS A 431 24.12 -43.78 -13.71
C LYS A 431 23.91 -45.06 -14.52
N GLU A 432 22.71 -45.62 -14.49
CA GLU A 432 22.34 -46.83 -15.26
C GLU A 432 22.38 -46.57 -16.77
N ASN A 433 22.11 -45.34 -17.20
CA ASN A 433 21.97 -44.96 -18.60
C ASN A 433 23.12 -44.10 -19.14
N GLU A 434 24.27 -44.04 -18.47
CA GLU A 434 25.41 -43.22 -18.89
C GLU A 434 25.84 -43.48 -20.34
N LYS A 435 25.74 -44.74 -20.79
CA LYS A 435 26.10 -45.16 -22.16
C LYS A 435 25.13 -44.68 -23.23
N SER A 436 23.91 -44.27 -22.87
CA SER A 436 22.89 -43.80 -23.82
C SER A 436 23.15 -42.38 -24.32
N GLY A 437 23.98 -41.60 -23.61
CA GLY A 437 24.19 -40.16 -23.88
C GLY A 437 23.00 -39.26 -23.49
N ILE A 438 21.87 -39.82 -23.03
CA ILE A 438 20.69 -39.07 -22.62
C ILE A 438 20.79 -38.77 -21.11
N LYS A 439 20.90 -37.49 -20.75
CA LYS A 439 20.90 -37.05 -19.36
C LYS A 439 19.48 -36.71 -18.92
N VAL A 440 18.97 -37.46 -17.94
CA VAL A 440 17.64 -37.24 -17.35
C VAL A 440 17.69 -36.09 -16.36
N THR A 441 16.82 -35.10 -16.56
CA THR A 441 16.71 -33.90 -15.72
C THR A 441 15.51 -33.98 -14.78
N MET A 442 15.56 -33.27 -13.65
CA MET A 442 14.41 -33.15 -12.73
C MET A 442 13.18 -32.53 -13.42
N LEU A 443 13.41 -31.63 -14.39
CA LEU A 443 12.34 -31.01 -15.16
C LEU A 443 11.54 -32.03 -16.00
N ALA A 444 12.16 -33.12 -16.47
CA ALA A 444 11.43 -34.18 -17.18
C ALA A 444 10.43 -34.91 -16.26
N PHE A 445 10.81 -35.13 -14.99
CA PHE A 445 9.91 -35.69 -13.97
C PHE A 445 8.78 -34.72 -13.63
N LEU A 446 9.10 -33.43 -13.45
CA LEU A 446 8.11 -32.38 -13.20
C LEU A 446 7.09 -32.26 -14.33
N ILE A 447 7.52 -32.31 -15.59
CA ILE A 447 6.62 -32.33 -16.74
C ILE A 447 5.66 -33.52 -16.64
N LYS A 448 6.17 -34.72 -16.36
CA LYS A 448 5.33 -35.92 -16.28
C LYS A 448 4.34 -35.86 -15.11
N ALA A 449 4.78 -35.34 -13.96
CA ALA A 449 3.92 -35.10 -12.80
C ALA A 449 2.84 -34.03 -13.08
N CYS A 450 3.21 -32.94 -13.77
CA CYS A 450 2.26 -31.90 -14.19
C CYS A 450 1.22 -32.48 -15.15
N VAL A 451 1.60 -33.33 -16.10
CA VAL A 451 0.62 -33.98 -17.00
C VAL A 451 -0.38 -34.83 -16.21
N ALA A 452 0.07 -35.60 -15.22
CA ALA A 452 -0.84 -36.35 -14.35
C ALA A 452 -1.78 -35.42 -13.57
N ALA A 453 -1.25 -34.31 -13.03
CA ALA A 453 -2.06 -33.30 -12.36
C ALA A 453 -3.08 -32.64 -13.30
N LEU A 454 -2.69 -32.27 -14.53
CA LEU A 454 -3.58 -31.67 -15.53
C LEU A 454 -4.70 -32.62 -15.97
N LYS A 455 -4.44 -33.93 -16.04
CA LYS A 455 -5.47 -34.95 -16.31
C LYS A 455 -6.50 -35.03 -15.18
N LYS A 456 -6.03 -34.93 -13.94
CA LYS A 456 -6.89 -34.98 -12.75
C LYS A 456 -7.66 -33.68 -12.51
N PHE A 457 -7.08 -32.54 -12.89
CA PHE A 457 -7.63 -31.20 -12.71
C PHE A 457 -7.74 -30.49 -14.06
N PRO A 458 -8.75 -30.83 -14.89
CA PRO A 458 -8.85 -30.37 -16.28
C PRO A 458 -8.99 -28.85 -16.42
N ASP A 459 -9.47 -28.13 -15.41
CA ASP A 459 -9.54 -26.66 -15.41
C ASP A 459 -8.15 -26.03 -15.56
N PHE A 460 -7.09 -26.67 -15.06
CA PHE A 460 -5.71 -26.20 -15.24
C PHE A 460 -5.20 -26.47 -16.66
N ASN A 461 -5.86 -27.36 -17.41
CA ASN A 461 -5.57 -27.68 -18.82
C ASN A 461 -6.51 -26.94 -19.78
N SER A 462 -6.81 -25.68 -19.48
CA SER A 462 -7.79 -24.89 -20.23
C SER A 462 -7.24 -23.53 -20.69
N SER A 463 -8.06 -22.79 -21.43
CA SER A 463 -7.83 -21.40 -21.83
C SER A 463 -9.14 -20.63 -21.82
N LEU A 464 -9.10 -19.35 -21.47
CA LEU A 464 -10.25 -18.45 -21.64
C LEU A 464 -10.31 -17.95 -23.09
N ASP A 465 -11.49 -18.06 -23.70
CA ASP A 465 -11.82 -17.48 -25.00
C ASP A 465 -13.13 -16.71 -24.86
N GLY A 466 -13.03 -15.38 -24.70
CA GLY A 466 -14.14 -14.54 -24.28
C GLY A 466 -14.70 -14.99 -22.92
N ASP A 467 -15.99 -15.32 -22.90
CA ASP A 467 -16.71 -15.84 -21.73
C ASP A 467 -16.74 -17.38 -21.67
N SER A 468 -16.08 -18.06 -22.63
CA SER A 468 -16.03 -19.51 -22.71
C SER A 468 -14.70 -20.08 -22.22
N LEU A 469 -14.76 -21.28 -21.64
CA LEU A 469 -13.59 -22.04 -21.23
C LEU A 469 -13.29 -23.15 -22.24
N VAL A 470 -12.09 -23.12 -22.82
CA VAL A 470 -11.62 -24.11 -23.80
C VAL A 470 -10.79 -25.17 -23.10
N TYR A 471 -11.39 -26.35 -22.88
CA TYR A 471 -10.68 -27.52 -22.35
C TYR A 471 -9.85 -28.20 -23.43
N LYS A 472 -8.55 -28.36 -23.17
CA LYS A 472 -7.61 -28.98 -24.11
C LYS A 472 -7.58 -30.50 -23.88
N GLN A 473 -7.72 -31.26 -24.97
CA GLN A 473 -7.61 -32.73 -24.97
C GLN A 473 -6.19 -33.21 -25.31
N TYR A 474 -5.24 -32.28 -25.30
CA TYR A 474 -3.82 -32.51 -25.52
C TYR A 474 -3.03 -31.93 -24.34
N PHE A 475 -1.81 -32.42 -24.14
CA PHE A 475 -0.95 -32.02 -23.02
C PHE A 475 0.39 -31.53 -23.56
N HIS A 476 0.44 -30.25 -23.91
CA HIS A 476 1.65 -29.58 -24.40
C HIS A 476 2.20 -28.71 -23.28
N ILE A 477 3.46 -28.94 -22.89
CA ILE A 477 4.06 -28.25 -21.73
C ILE A 477 5.13 -27.28 -22.21
N GLY A 478 4.88 -25.99 -21.96
CA GLY A 478 5.88 -24.94 -22.14
C GLY A 478 6.95 -25.04 -21.06
N PHE A 479 8.20 -24.76 -21.40
CA PHE A 479 9.25 -24.58 -20.39
C PHE A 479 10.09 -23.34 -20.67
N ALA A 480 10.35 -22.55 -19.64
CA ALA A 480 11.10 -21.31 -19.79
C ALA A 480 12.59 -21.62 -20.01
N ALA A 481 13.14 -21.15 -21.13
CA ALA A 481 14.56 -21.29 -21.48
C ALA A 481 15.24 -19.92 -21.45
N ASP A 482 16.24 -19.78 -20.57
CA ASP A 482 17.09 -18.60 -20.51
C ASP A 482 18.14 -18.64 -21.62
N THR A 483 18.25 -17.57 -22.40
CA THR A 483 19.17 -17.46 -23.53
C THR A 483 19.88 -16.11 -23.51
N PRO A 484 21.05 -15.96 -24.15
CA PRO A 484 21.74 -14.68 -24.23
C PRO A 484 20.89 -13.52 -24.79
N ASN A 485 19.88 -13.84 -25.60
CA ASN A 485 19.00 -12.86 -26.25
C ASN A 485 17.73 -12.55 -25.44
N GLY A 486 17.51 -13.25 -24.33
CA GLY A 486 16.33 -13.13 -23.47
C GLY A 486 15.60 -14.45 -23.25
N LEU A 487 14.54 -14.40 -22.45
CA LEU A 487 13.72 -15.56 -22.12
C LEU A 487 12.80 -15.94 -23.28
N VAL A 488 12.77 -17.23 -23.62
CA VAL A 488 11.84 -17.82 -24.60
C VAL A 488 11.18 -19.05 -24.01
N VAL A 489 9.99 -19.41 -24.50
CA VAL A 489 9.21 -20.55 -23.99
C VAL A 489 8.97 -21.56 -25.11
N PRO A 490 9.90 -22.49 -25.37
CA PRO A 490 9.64 -23.65 -26.20
C PRO A 490 8.57 -24.56 -25.58
N VAL A 491 7.86 -25.30 -26.42
CA VAL A 491 6.72 -26.15 -26.06
C VAL A 491 7.03 -27.60 -26.42
N LEU A 492 7.06 -28.46 -25.39
CA LEU A 492 7.10 -29.90 -25.58
C LEU A 492 5.68 -30.40 -25.89
N LYS A 493 5.48 -30.88 -27.12
CA LYS A 493 4.18 -31.40 -27.58
C LYS A 493 3.93 -32.81 -27.07
N ASP A 494 2.66 -33.17 -26.92
CA ASP A 494 2.17 -34.50 -26.53
C ASP A 494 2.94 -35.14 -25.35
N ALA A 495 3.19 -34.37 -24.29
CA ALA A 495 3.98 -34.82 -23.14
C ALA A 495 3.34 -36.02 -22.41
N ASP A 496 2.04 -36.22 -22.55
CA ASP A 496 1.32 -37.38 -22.05
C ASP A 496 1.70 -38.69 -22.75
N LYS A 497 2.04 -38.64 -24.04
CA LYS A 497 2.40 -39.79 -24.86
C LYS A 497 3.87 -40.21 -24.75
N LYS A 498 4.68 -39.43 -24.02
CA LYS A 498 6.15 -39.58 -24.00
C LYS A 498 6.68 -40.12 -22.66
N GLY A 499 7.70 -40.97 -22.71
CA GLY A 499 8.44 -41.41 -21.52
C GLY A 499 9.48 -40.39 -21.06
N ILE A 500 10.02 -40.53 -19.85
CA ILE A 500 10.99 -39.57 -19.26
C ILE A 500 12.25 -39.38 -20.13
N PHE A 501 12.76 -40.45 -20.74
CA PHE A 501 13.92 -40.37 -21.63
C PHE A 501 13.64 -39.55 -22.88
N GLN A 502 12.49 -39.79 -23.53
CA GLN A 502 12.08 -39.04 -24.71
C GLN A 502 11.84 -37.56 -24.37
N ILE A 503 11.16 -37.29 -23.24
CA ILE A 503 10.99 -35.92 -22.74
C ILE A 503 12.35 -35.24 -22.55
N SER A 504 13.31 -35.90 -21.91
CA SER A 504 14.64 -35.35 -21.66
C SER A 504 15.42 -35.05 -22.94
N GLN A 505 15.32 -35.94 -23.94
CA GLN A 505 15.97 -35.76 -25.24
C GLN A 505 15.38 -34.56 -25.99
N GLU A 506 14.06 -34.54 -26.19
CA GLU A 506 13.40 -33.48 -26.96
C GLU A 506 13.54 -32.11 -26.30
N MET A 507 13.49 -32.05 -24.97
CA MET A 507 13.76 -30.82 -24.24
C MET A 507 15.19 -30.32 -24.47
N SER A 508 16.17 -31.22 -24.50
CA SER A 508 17.57 -30.86 -24.74
C SER A 508 17.76 -30.29 -26.15
N GLU A 509 17.06 -30.85 -27.14
CA GLU A 509 17.05 -30.35 -28.52
C GLU A 509 16.38 -28.98 -28.62
N LEU A 510 15.21 -28.79 -27.98
CA LEU A 510 14.51 -27.51 -27.92
C LEU A 510 15.34 -26.43 -27.18
N ALA A 511 15.97 -26.78 -26.08
CA ALA A 511 16.85 -25.87 -25.33
C ALA A 511 18.11 -25.51 -26.12
N LYS A 512 18.65 -26.42 -26.94
CA LYS A 512 19.74 -26.12 -27.88
C LYS A 512 19.26 -25.16 -28.97
N LYS A 513 18.12 -25.42 -29.61
CA LYS A 513 17.51 -24.52 -30.60
C LYS A 513 17.23 -23.13 -30.02
N ALA A 514 16.77 -23.05 -28.76
CA ALA A 514 16.54 -21.80 -28.05
C ALA A 514 17.83 -20.98 -27.91
N ARG A 515 18.89 -21.60 -27.40
CA ARG A 515 20.21 -20.95 -27.23
C ARG A 515 20.84 -20.54 -28.56
N ASP A 516 20.67 -21.36 -29.59
CA ASP A 516 21.14 -21.08 -30.95
C ASP A 516 20.28 -20.04 -31.69
N GLY A 517 19.16 -19.58 -31.12
CA GLY A 517 18.23 -18.64 -31.76
C GLY A 517 17.46 -19.21 -32.96
N LYS A 518 17.28 -20.54 -33.01
CA LYS A 518 16.68 -21.29 -34.12
C LYS A 518 15.26 -21.80 -33.86
N LEU A 519 14.59 -21.34 -32.80
CA LEU A 519 13.20 -21.69 -32.53
C LEU A 519 12.26 -21.04 -33.55
N GLY A 520 11.39 -21.84 -34.16
CA GLY A 520 10.30 -21.35 -34.99
C GLY A 520 9.04 -21.03 -34.18
N PRO A 521 8.05 -20.32 -34.75
CA PRO A 521 6.76 -20.07 -34.10
C PRO A 521 6.04 -21.36 -33.65
N ALA A 522 6.16 -22.43 -34.44
CA ALA A 522 5.56 -23.73 -34.15
C ALA A 522 6.17 -24.45 -32.93
N ASP A 523 7.41 -24.09 -32.55
CA ASP A 523 8.09 -24.60 -31.36
C ASP A 523 7.67 -23.86 -30.08
N MET A 524 7.00 -22.71 -30.19
CA MET A 524 6.64 -21.82 -29.08
C MET A 524 5.13 -21.64 -28.90
N SER A 525 4.31 -22.45 -29.59
CA SER A 525 2.85 -22.29 -29.64
C SER A 525 2.13 -23.55 -29.20
N GLY A 526 0.92 -23.38 -28.67
CA GLY A 526 0.01 -24.47 -28.32
C GLY A 526 0.20 -25.05 -26.92
N ALA A 527 0.96 -24.41 -26.04
CA ALA A 527 1.10 -24.85 -24.66
C ALA A 527 -0.24 -24.82 -23.90
N CYS A 528 -0.40 -25.79 -23.02
CA CYS A 528 -1.53 -25.88 -22.11
C CYS A 528 -1.17 -25.33 -20.73
N PHE A 529 0.08 -25.53 -20.34
CA PHE A 529 0.66 -25.20 -19.05
C PHE A 529 2.15 -24.95 -19.21
N THR A 530 2.71 -24.04 -18.44
CA THR A 530 4.14 -23.69 -18.51
C THR A 530 4.84 -23.99 -17.18
N ILE A 531 6.09 -24.47 -17.27
CA ILE A 531 7.01 -24.58 -16.13
C ILE A 531 8.15 -23.58 -16.30
N SER A 532 8.29 -22.67 -15.34
CA SER A 532 9.42 -21.76 -15.25
C SER A 532 10.37 -22.25 -14.16
N SER A 533 11.47 -22.86 -14.57
CA SER A 533 12.47 -23.43 -13.64
C SER A 533 13.66 -22.49 -13.45
N LEU A 534 13.87 -22.06 -12.21
CA LEU A 534 15.00 -21.22 -11.78
C LEU A 534 15.97 -21.99 -10.86
N GLY A 535 15.90 -23.33 -10.87
CA GLY A 535 16.66 -24.19 -9.96
C GLY A 535 18.19 -24.05 -10.03
N GLY A 536 18.73 -23.55 -11.15
CA GLY A 536 20.16 -23.36 -11.35
C GLY A 536 20.73 -22.03 -10.85
N ILE A 537 19.88 -21.05 -10.49
CA ILE A 537 20.32 -19.69 -10.13
C ILE A 537 20.30 -19.49 -8.62
N GLY A 538 19.18 -19.83 -7.96
CA GLY A 538 18.98 -19.63 -6.52
C GLY A 538 17.76 -18.77 -6.21
N GLY A 539 17.28 -18.83 -4.97
CA GLY A 539 15.99 -18.29 -4.51
C GLY A 539 15.11 -19.38 -3.91
N ARG A 540 14.04 -19.01 -3.20
CA ARG A 540 13.07 -19.96 -2.61
C ARG A 540 11.72 -19.93 -3.31
N TYR A 541 11.09 -18.77 -3.45
CA TYR A 541 9.80 -18.60 -4.13
C TYR A 541 9.79 -17.37 -5.04
N PHE A 542 8.94 -17.38 -6.07
CA PHE A 542 8.66 -16.24 -6.95
C PHE A 542 7.26 -16.36 -7.53
N THR A 543 6.75 -15.25 -8.06
CA THR A 543 5.45 -15.19 -8.73
C THR A 543 5.65 -15.19 -10.24
N PRO A 544 5.65 -16.34 -10.92
CA PRO A 544 5.73 -16.39 -12.37
C PRO A 544 4.50 -15.76 -13.03
N ILE A 545 4.71 -14.95 -14.07
CA ILE A 545 3.62 -14.35 -14.85
C ILE A 545 3.07 -15.39 -15.82
N ILE A 546 1.75 -15.60 -15.82
CA ILE A 546 1.07 -16.54 -16.71
C ILE A 546 1.29 -16.16 -18.18
N ASN A 547 1.64 -17.14 -19.00
CA ASN A 547 1.74 -16.98 -20.44
C ASN A 547 0.36 -17.21 -21.11
N ALA A 548 -0.43 -16.13 -21.23
CA ALA A 548 -1.74 -16.21 -21.88
C ALA A 548 -1.66 -16.82 -23.29
N PRO A 549 -2.62 -17.68 -23.70
CA PRO A 549 -3.93 -17.90 -23.08
C PRO A 549 -3.97 -19.04 -22.04
N GLU A 550 -2.83 -19.54 -21.56
CA GLU A 550 -2.81 -20.50 -20.45
C GLU A 550 -3.45 -19.89 -19.19
N VAL A 551 -3.97 -20.72 -18.30
CA VAL A 551 -4.63 -20.28 -17.05
C VAL A 551 -3.77 -20.48 -15.82
N ALA A 552 -2.64 -21.18 -15.93
CA ALA A 552 -1.72 -21.41 -14.84
C ALA A 552 -0.27 -21.64 -15.31
N ILE A 553 0.69 -21.37 -14.44
CA ILE A 553 2.13 -21.56 -14.63
C ILE A 553 2.76 -22.03 -13.32
N LEU A 554 3.68 -23.00 -13.40
CA LEU A 554 4.43 -23.51 -12.26
C LEU A 554 5.84 -22.92 -12.23
N GLY A 555 6.15 -22.21 -11.15
CA GLY A 555 7.51 -21.80 -10.79
C GLY A 555 8.18 -22.88 -9.96
N VAL A 556 9.43 -23.22 -10.27
CA VAL A 556 10.23 -24.20 -9.52
C VAL A 556 11.60 -23.61 -9.20
N TYR A 557 12.03 -23.74 -7.94
CA TYR A 557 13.30 -23.19 -7.45
C TYR A 557 14.34 -24.25 -7.10
N LYS A 558 15.48 -23.79 -6.58
CA LYS A 558 16.56 -24.66 -6.13
C LYS A 558 16.06 -25.48 -4.94
N SER A 559 16.16 -26.80 -5.04
CA SER A 559 15.88 -27.68 -3.92
C SER A 559 16.93 -27.54 -2.82
N GLN A 560 16.50 -27.69 -1.57
CA GLN A 560 17.35 -27.49 -0.40
C GLN A 560 17.10 -28.61 0.61
N MET A 561 18.16 -28.99 1.33
CA MET A 561 18.03 -29.97 2.40
C MET A 561 17.46 -29.27 3.64
N GLU A 562 16.31 -29.71 4.12
CA GLU A 562 15.59 -29.10 5.24
C GLU A 562 15.24 -30.15 6.31
N PRO A 563 15.25 -29.79 7.61
CA PRO A 563 14.78 -30.68 8.66
C PRO A 563 13.25 -30.72 8.66
N VAL A 564 12.67 -31.88 8.32
CA VAL A 564 11.21 -32.10 8.31
C VAL A 564 10.84 -33.02 9.46
N TRP A 565 9.81 -32.66 10.22
CA TRP A 565 9.25 -33.52 11.26
C TRP A 565 8.41 -34.64 10.64
N ASP A 566 8.78 -35.90 10.86
CA ASP A 566 8.06 -37.06 10.32
C ASP A 566 6.90 -37.56 11.21
N GLY A 567 6.66 -36.88 12.34
CA GLY A 567 5.74 -37.30 13.39
C GLY A 567 6.44 -37.82 14.65
N GLN A 568 7.72 -38.18 14.57
CA GLN A 568 8.51 -38.72 15.70
C GLN A 568 9.88 -38.07 15.86
N GLN A 569 10.54 -37.69 14.76
CA GLN A 569 11.86 -37.07 14.76
C GLN A 569 12.03 -36.11 13.57
N PHE A 570 13.04 -35.25 13.65
CA PHE A 570 13.45 -34.44 12.50
C PHE A 570 14.32 -35.29 11.57
N VAL A 571 13.92 -35.41 10.30
CA VAL A 571 14.66 -36.09 9.24
C VAL A 571 15.08 -35.10 8.16
N PRO A 572 16.31 -35.19 7.62
CA PRO A 572 16.73 -34.34 6.51
C PRO A 572 16.00 -34.76 5.23
N ARG A 573 15.26 -33.84 4.61
CA ARG A 573 14.54 -34.05 3.35
C ARG A 573 14.96 -33.01 2.32
N LEU A 574 15.11 -33.44 1.07
CA LEU A 574 15.37 -32.55 -0.05
C LEU A 574 14.05 -31.95 -0.51
N MET A 575 13.77 -30.73 -0.06
CA MET A 575 12.54 -30.01 -0.36
C MET A 575 12.69 -29.19 -1.62
N LEU A 576 11.70 -29.29 -2.53
CA LEU A 576 11.59 -28.54 -3.77
C LEU A 576 10.51 -27.46 -3.63
N PRO A 577 10.90 -26.17 -3.57
CA PRO A 577 9.93 -25.08 -3.55
C PRO A 577 9.16 -24.96 -4.87
N LEU A 578 7.84 -24.91 -4.76
CA LEU A 578 6.87 -24.77 -5.85
C LEU A 578 6.12 -23.44 -5.72
N SER A 579 5.87 -22.78 -6.85
CA SER A 579 5.09 -21.54 -6.92
C SER A 579 4.07 -21.62 -8.05
N LEU A 580 2.86 -22.06 -7.75
CA LEU A 580 1.79 -22.19 -8.73
C LEU A 580 1.05 -20.86 -8.86
N THR A 581 1.18 -20.20 -10.01
CA THR A 581 0.39 -19.01 -10.32
C THR A 581 -0.77 -19.38 -11.22
N TRP A 582 -1.98 -18.95 -10.90
CA TRP A 582 -3.22 -19.32 -11.57
C TRP A 582 -4.15 -18.11 -11.76
N ASN A 583 -4.98 -18.19 -12.79
CA ASN A 583 -5.96 -17.16 -13.15
C ASN A 583 -7.24 -17.36 -12.34
N HIS A 584 -7.57 -16.41 -11.46
CA HIS A 584 -8.71 -16.50 -10.55
C HIS A 584 -10.08 -16.47 -11.25
N ARG A 585 -10.12 -16.16 -12.55
CA ARG A 585 -11.36 -16.30 -13.36
C ARG A 585 -11.74 -17.76 -13.62
N VAL A 586 -10.79 -18.68 -13.54
CA VAL A 586 -10.99 -20.11 -13.89
C VAL A 586 -10.76 -21.01 -12.68
N ILE A 587 -9.68 -20.76 -11.96
CA ILE A 587 -9.25 -21.58 -10.82
C ILE A 587 -9.58 -20.81 -9.55
N ASP A 588 -9.98 -21.49 -8.48
CA ASP A 588 -10.12 -20.91 -7.14
C ASP A 588 -9.01 -21.41 -6.19
N GLY A 589 -8.94 -20.81 -5.00
CA GLY A 589 -7.91 -21.15 -4.02
C GLY A 589 -7.95 -22.62 -3.54
N ALA A 590 -9.13 -23.24 -3.49
CA ALA A 590 -9.27 -24.63 -3.07
C ALA A 590 -8.79 -25.59 -4.18
N ALA A 591 -9.12 -25.31 -5.43
CA ALA A 591 -8.64 -26.05 -6.59
C ALA A 591 -7.12 -25.94 -6.72
N ALA A 592 -6.55 -24.74 -6.54
CA ALA A 592 -5.09 -24.53 -6.52
C ALA A 592 -4.39 -25.30 -5.40
N ALA A 593 -4.92 -25.24 -4.17
CA ALA A 593 -4.37 -26.00 -3.04
C ALA A 593 -4.42 -27.51 -3.29
N ARG A 594 -5.53 -28.03 -3.84
CA ARG A 594 -5.65 -29.46 -4.20
C ARG A 594 -4.70 -29.87 -5.32
N PHE A 595 -4.51 -29.01 -6.32
CA PHE A 595 -3.55 -29.24 -7.41
C PHE A 595 -2.13 -29.35 -6.85
N ASN A 596 -1.69 -28.40 -6.04
CA ASN A 596 -0.36 -28.42 -5.42
C ASN A 596 -0.17 -29.61 -4.48
N ALA A 597 -1.15 -29.90 -3.63
CA ALA A 597 -1.09 -31.06 -2.73
C ALA A 597 -0.96 -32.38 -3.51
N TYR A 598 -1.71 -32.54 -4.61
CA TYR A 598 -1.60 -33.71 -5.46
C TYR A 598 -0.25 -33.78 -6.20
N LEU A 599 0.23 -32.65 -6.72
CA LEU A 599 1.54 -32.56 -7.35
C LEU A 599 2.66 -32.93 -6.37
N GLY A 600 2.61 -32.40 -5.14
CA GLY A 600 3.53 -32.75 -4.07
C GLY A 600 3.49 -34.23 -3.70
N GLN A 601 2.30 -34.84 -3.67
CA GLN A 601 2.16 -36.29 -3.45
C GLN A 601 2.79 -37.14 -4.57
N ILE A 602 2.64 -36.73 -5.84
CA ILE A 602 3.29 -37.41 -6.96
C ILE A 602 4.82 -37.24 -6.87
N LEU A 603 5.28 -36.05 -6.53
CA LEU A 603 6.73 -35.79 -6.45
C LEU A 603 7.39 -36.53 -5.28
N GLY A 604 6.67 -36.68 -4.15
CA GLY A 604 7.12 -37.47 -3.00
C GLY A 604 7.08 -38.99 -3.23
N ASP A 605 6.16 -39.49 -4.04
CA ASP A 605 6.13 -40.89 -4.48
C ASP A 605 5.81 -41.00 -5.97
N PHE A 606 6.86 -40.95 -6.79
CA PHE A 606 6.72 -40.86 -8.24
C PHE A 606 6.08 -42.08 -8.89
N ARG A 607 5.99 -43.23 -8.19
CA ARG A 607 5.25 -44.41 -8.68
C ARG A 607 3.76 -44.09 -8.89
N ARG A 608 3.22 -43.12 -8.16
CA ARG A 608 1.82 -42.67 -8.27
C ARG A 608 1.49 -42.04 -9.61
N VAL A 609 2.47 -41.67 -10.43
CA VAL A 609 2.24 -41.15 -11.79
C VAL A 609 1.66 -42.21 -12.76
N LEU A 610 1.72 -43.49 -12.37
CA LEU A 610 1.19 -44.62 -13.14
C LEU A 610 -0.28 -44.92 -12.85
N LEU A 611 -0.85 -44.32 -11.80
CA LEU A 611 -2.27 -44.38 -11.45
C LEU A 611 -3.06 -43.39 -12.30
#